data_AF-A0A159Z8P2-F1
#
_entry.id   AF-A0A159Z8P2-F1
#
_cell.length_a   1.000
_cell.length_b   1.000
_cell.length_c   1.000
_cell.angle_alpha   90.00
_cell.angle_beta   90.00
_cell.angle_gamma   90.00
#
_symmetry.space_group_name_H-M   'P 1'
#
loop_
_entity.id
_entity.type
_entity.pdbx_description
1 polymer ?
#
loop_
_entity_poly.entity_id
_entity_poly.type
_entity_poly.pdbx_seq_one_letter_code
_entity_poly.pdbx_strand_id
1 'polypeptide(L)'
;MNLRKIHTWASVLLIVPILIVGGTAILIAHHDSLGTKTVLLPMASEQKVAVRDPLLSYEVRAVASEGDGTRLYATKYGLKRSENDAAPVDAGLPYDLRDMDRLQSGRLLVASKEGLFLQSAGGAWGKLADGDFRSLSREGDGFLATSDEMVWHVSVNGIARPDKTFAAPLMAGMDAGAAPAYTLEKLVMDLHTGKFFFGKTWEWIWIDLVGGTMVLLGVTGIVMWRRSEKAKARQAQAKLAPRRSAAAVPAE
;
A
#
# COMPACT_ATOMS: atom_id res chain seq x y z
N MET A 1 -7.52 11.56 35.78
CA MET A 1 -8.74 11.05 35.12
C MET A 1 -8.86 9.54 35.36
N ASN A 2 -10.05 9.00 35.69
CA ASN A 2 -10.23 7.56 35.99
C ASN A 2 -10.06 6.72 34.70
N LEU A 3 -9.33 5.61 34.77
CA LEU A 3 -9.10 4.68 33.64
C LEU A 3 -10.39 4.27 32.94
N ARG A 4 -11.48 4.04 33.70
CA ARG A 4 -12.80 3.75 33.13
C ARG A 4 -13.33 4.90 32.28
N LYS A 5 -13.19 6.15 32.75
CA LYS A 5 -13.63 7.34 32.01
C LYS A 5 -12.84 7.49 30.71
N ILE A 6 -11.52 7.28 30.75
CA ILE A 6 -10.67 7.32 29.55
C ILE A 6 -11.12 6.26 28.54
N HIS A 7 -11.28 5.00 28.99
CA HIS A 7 -11.73 3.90 28.12
C HIS A 7 -13.10 4.18 27.51
N THR A 8 -14.07 4.66 28.31
CA THR A 8 -15.42 4.97 27.83
C THR A 8 -15.41 6.12 26.82
N TRP A 9 -14.73 7.23 27.12
CA TRP A 9 -14.70 8.38 26.21
C TRP A 9 -13.91 8.10 24.93
N ALA A 10 -12.80 7.38 25.02
CA ALA A 10 -12.08 6.91 23.83
C ALA A 10 -12.96 6.02 22.97
N SER A 11 -13.71 5.08 23.58
CA SER A 11 -14.65 4.21 22.86
C SER A 11 -15.75 5.02 22.17
N VAL A 12 -16.36 5.98 22.88
CA VAL A 12 -17.46 6.80 22.33
C VAL A 12 -16.99 7.68 21.18
N LEU A 13 -15.84 8.35 21.33
CA LEU A 13 -15.32 9.24 20.29
C LEU A 13 -14.93 8.47 19.02
N LEU A 14 -14.43 7.24 19.18
CA LEU A 14 -13.75 6.52 18.12
C LEU A 14 -14.56 5.32 17.58
N ILE A 15 -15.79 5.13 18.07
CA ILE A 15 -16.67 4.05 17.61
C ILE A 15 -16.96 4.17 16.12
N VAL A 16 -17.14 5.38 15.60
CA VAL A 16 -17.46 5.60 14.18
C VAL A 16 -16.30 5.18 13.26
N PRO A 17 -15.05 5.66 13.43
CA PRO A 17 -13.90 5.16 12.68
C PRO A 17 -13.70 3.64 12.79
N ILE A 18 -13.86 3.07 13.99
CA ILE A 18 -13.70 1.62 14.19
C ILE A 18 -14.77 0.83 13.44
N LEU A 19 -16.03 1.27 13.48
CA LEU A 19 -17.12 0.63 12.75
C LEU A 19 -16.91 0.74 11.23
N ILE A 20 -16.42 1.88 10.75
CA ILE A 20 -16.07 2.07 9.34
C ILE A 20 -14.98 1.09 8.92
N VAL A 21 -13.85 1.05 9.64
CA VAL A 21 -12.72 0.17 9.31
C VAL A 21 -13.10 -1.31 9.45
N GLY A 22 -13.83 -1.68 10.51
CA GLY A 22 -14.31 -3.05 10.71
C GLY A 22 -15.32 -3.50 9.65
N GLY A 23 -16.28 -2.64 9.32
CA GLY A 23 -17.27 -2.91 8.26
C GLY A 23 -16.63 -3.05 6.89
N THR A 24 -15.72 -2.12 6.54
CA THR A 24 -14.97 -2.19 5.27
C THR A 24 -14.05 -3.40 5.21
N ALA A 25 -13.40 -3.81 6.31
CA ALA A 25 -12.59 -5.03 6.34
C ALA A 25 -13.40 -6.29 6.00
N ILE A 26 -14.62 -6.39 6.50
CA ILE A 26 -15.54 -7.49 6.17
C ILE A 26 -15.86 -7.47 4.67
N LEU A 27 -16.18 -6.28 4.12
CA LEU A 27 -16.49 -6.13 2.70
C LEU A 27 -15.29 -6.47 1.79
N ILE A 28 -14.08 -6.08 2.18
CA ILE A 28 -12.83 -6.42 1.48
C ILE A 28 -12.61 -7.94 1.50
N ALA A 29 -12.75 -8.57 2.67
CA ALA A 29 -12.57 -10.01 2.82
C ALA A 29 -13.57 -10.83 1.98
N HIS A 30 -14.76 -10.28 1.71
CA HIS A 30 -15.84 -10.95 0.98
C HIS A 30 -16.07 -10.39 -0.43
N HIS A 31 -15.14 -9.59 -0.96
CA HIS A 31 -15.34 -8.83 -2.20
C HIS A 31 -15.72 -9.70 -3.41
N ASP A 32 -15.13 -10.90 -3.54
CA ASP A 32 -15.46 -11.85 -4.62
C ASP A 32 -16.88 -12.42 -4.46
N SER A 33 -17.30 -12.73 -3.23
CA SER A 33 -18.65 -13.27 -2.95
C SER A 33 -19.76 -12.23 -3.07
N LEU A 34 -19.43 -10.97 -2.81
CA LEU A 34 -20.38 -9.84 -2.85
C LEU A 34 -20.42 -9.15 -4.22
N GLY A 35 -19.57 -9.56 -5.16
CA GLY A 35 -19.52 -8.97 -6.50
C GLY A 35 -19.18 -7.47 -6.50
N THR A 36 -18.50 -6.96 -5.47
CA THR A 36 -18.26 -5.51 -5.30
C THR A 36 -17.44 -4.88 -6.42
N LYS A 37 -16.67 -5.70 -7.16
CA LYS A 37 -15.97 -5.37 -8.42
C LYS A 37 -16.92 -4.97 -9.55
N THR A 38 -18.16 -5.47 -9.53
CA THR A 38 -19.17 -5.27 -10.60
C THR A 38 -20.21 -4.22 -10.24
N VAL A 39 -20.30 -3.82 -8.96
CA VAL A 39 -21.20 -2.74 -8.52
C VAL A 39 -20.53 -1.40 -8.80
N LEU A 40 -20.94 -0.79 -9.91
CA LEU A 40 -20.50 0.55 -10.33
C LEU A 40 -21.32 1.59 -9.56
N LEU A 41 -20.65 2.49 -8.85
CA LEU A 41 -21.28 3.68 -8.29
C LEU A 41 -21.18 4.82 -9.32
N PRO A 42 -22.16 5.75 -9.39
CA PRO A 42 -22.22 6.81 -10.43
C PRO A 42 -21.18 7.94 -10.29
N MET A 43 -19.99 7.65 -9.78
CA MET A 43 -18.81 8.52 -9.71
C MET A 43 -17.61 7.66 -10.15
N ALA A 44 -16.67 8.12 -10.98
CA ALA A 44 -15.22 7.83 -11.32
C ALA A 44 -14.30 6.57 -10.95
N SER A 45 -14.02 5.54 -11.78
CA SER A 45 -13.10 4.34 -11.64
C SER A 45 -11.73 4.65 -12.23
N GLU A 46 -10.66 3.86 -12.14
CA GLU A 46 -10.42 2.38 -12.26
C GLU A 46 -9.87 1.73 -10.97
N GLN A 47 -9.70 0.39 -10.80
CA GLN A 47 -9.02 -0.61 -11.67
C GLN A 47 -9.19 -2.11 -11.22
N LYS A 48 -8.71 -3.08 -12.04
CA LYS A 48 -8.76 -4.58 -11.95
C LYS A 48 -7.64 -5.29 -11.13
N VAL A 49 -7.91 -6.52 -10.65
CA VAL A 49 -6.97 -7.62 -10.23
C VAL A 49 -7.71 -8.98 -10.34
N ALA A 50 -7.18 -10.20 -10.59
CA ALA A 50 -6.05 -10.82 -11.33
C ALA A 50 -6.25 -12.37 -11.22
N VAL A 51 -5.56 -13.17 -12.05
CA VAL A 51 -5.28 -14.61 -11.79
C VAL A 51 -3.80 -14.86 -12.14
N ARG A 52 -3.03 -15.54 -11.28
CA ARG A 52 -1.60 -15.83 -11.49
C ARG A 52 -1.29 -17.33 -11.37
N ASP A 53 -0.56 -17.84 -12.36
CA ASP A 53 0.02 -19.19 -12.45
C ASP A 53 1.36 -19.27 -11.69
N PRO A 54 1.64 -20.34 -10.92
CA PRO A 54 2.90 -20.56 -10.20
C PRO A 54 4.17 -20.67 -11.08
N LEU A 55 4.08 -20.76 -12.41
CA LEU A 55 5.24 -20.64 -13.31
C LEU A 55 5.80 -19.21 -13.44
N LEU A 56 5.14 -18.20 -12.86
CA LEU A 56 5.51 -16.77 -12.93
C LEU A 56 6.41 -16.28 -11.78
N SER A 57 7.24 -17.14 -11.18
CA SER A 57 8.02 -16.82 -9.98
C SER A 57 9.03 -15.67 -10.15
N TYR A 58 9.47 -15.39 -11.39
CA TYR A 58 10.39 -14.28 -11.66
C TYR A 58 9.71 -12.96 -12.01
N GLU A 59 8.38 -12.90 -12.15
CA GLU A 59 7.63 -11.69 -12.55
C GLU A 59 8.41 -10.86 -13.60
N VAL A 60 8.66 -11.47 -14.76
CA VAL A 60 9.30 -10.78 -15.88
C VAL A 60 8.31 -9.74 -16.41
N ARG A 61 8.74 -8.48 -16.48
CA ARG A 61 7.89 -7.35 -16.91
C ARG A 61 8.28 -6.79 -18.27
N ALA A 62 9.57 -6.79 -18.59
CA ALA A 62 10.05 -6.43 -19.91
C ALA A 62 11.24 -7.33 -20.32
N VAL A 63 11.46 -7.44 -21.63
CA VAL A 63 12.55 -8.21 -22.23
C VAL A 63 13.19 -7.40 -23.35
N ALA A 64 14.52 -7.37 -23.40
CA ALA A 64 15.29 -6.69 -24.45
C ALA A 64 16.35 -7.63 -25.01
N SER A 65 16.57 -7.62 -26.32
CA SER A 65 17.59 -8.42 -27.00
C SER A 65 18.83 -7.57 -27.34
N GLU A 66 20.03 -8.14 -27.22
CA GLU A 66 21.31 -7.51 -27.60
C GLU A 66 21.85 -7.97 -28.97
N GLY A 67 21.12 -8.83 -29.68
CA GLY A 67 21.43 -9.25 -31.05
C GLY A 67 22.48 -10.36 -31.17
N ASP A 68 23.32 -10.57 -30.16
CA ASP A 68 24.29 -11.65 -29.99
C ASP A 68 23.70 -12.92 -29.34
N GLY A 69 22.38 -13.01 -29.24
CA GLY A 69 21.68 -14.05 -28.47
C GLY A 69 21.57 -13.74 -26.97
N THR A 70 22.12 -12.60 -26.51
CA THR A 70 21.92 -12.12 -25.14
C THR A 70 20.54 -11.49 -25.00
N ARG A 71 19.83 -11.89 -23.94
CA ARG A 71 18.56 -11.31 -23.52
C ARG A 71 18.68 -10.71 -22.13
N LEU A 72 18.12 -9.53 -21.97
CA LEU A 72 17.94 -8.87 -20.68
C LEU A 72 16.48 -9.03 -20.25
N TYR A 73 16.28 -9.20 -18.95
CA TYR A 73 14.97 -9.34 -18.32
C TYR A 73 14.85 -8.32 -17.20
N ALA A 74 13.85 -7.44 -17.31
CA ALA A 74 13.44 -6.57 -16.23
C ALA A 74 12.49 -7.36 -15.32
N THR A 75 12.89 -7.54 -14.07
CA THR A 75 12.13 -8.33 -13.09
C THR A 75 11.90 -7.55 -11.81
N LYS A 76 11.03 -8.08 -10.95
CA LYS A 76 10.86 -7.61 -9.58
C LYS A 76 12.15 -7.69 -8.74
N TYR A 77 13.11 -8.51 -9.15
CA TYR A 77 14.35 -8.80 -8.43
C TYR A 77 15.59 -8.21 -9.13
N GLY A 78 15.41 -7.19 -9.95
CA GLY A 78 16.49 -6.54 -10.68
C GLY A 78 16.59 -6.94 -12.15
N LEU A 79 17.63 -6.42 -12.80
CA LEU A 79 17.97 -6.74 -14.17
C LEU A 79 18.71 -8.08 -14.22
N LYS A 80 18.19 -9.01 -15.01
CA LYS A 80 18.85 -10.29 -15.28
C LYS A 80 19.32 -10.34 -16.73
N ARG A 81 20.42 -11.04 -16.99
CA ARG A 81 21.02 -11.28 -18.31
C ARG A 81 21.10 -12.78 -18.55
N SER A 82 20.66 -13.24 -19.72
CA SER A 82 20.84 -14.62 -20.19
C SER A 82 21.55 -14.58 -21.53
N GLU A 83 22.53 -15.45 -21.72
CA GLU A 83 23.24 -15.59 -22.98
C GLU A 83 22.90 -16.95 -23.59
N ASN A 84 22.42 -16.98 -24.83
CA ASN A 84 22.11 -18.22 -25.55
C ASN A 84 21.20 -19.18 -24.75
N ASP A 85 20.16 -18.62 -24.13
CA ASP A 85 19.18 -19.33 -23.27
C ASP A 85 19.79 -20.00 -22.02
N ALA A 86 21.00 -19.62 -21.60
CA ALA A 86 21.58 -20.02 -20.32
C ALA A 86 20.78 -19.47 -19.13
N ALA A 87 21.00 -20.02 -17.94
CA ALA A 87 20.37 -19.52 -16.71
C ALA A 87 20.64 -18.02 -16.52
N PRO A 88 19.61 -17.18 -16.28
CA PRO A 88 19.80 -15.74 -16.11
C PRO A 88 20.68 -15.40 -14.90
N VAL A 89 21.65 -14.52 -15.10
CA VAL A 89 22.54 -13.97 -14.06
C VAL A 89 22.22 -12.51 -13.79
N ASP A 90 22.66 -11.98 -12.65
CA ASP A 90 22.48 -10.57 -12.30
C ASP A 90 23.26 -9.62 -13.23
N ALA A 91 22.60 -8.54 -13.66
CA ALA A 91 23.14 -7.54 -14.59
C ALA A 91 23.35 -6.16 -13.95
N GLY A 92 23.55 -6.12 -12.63
CA GLY A 92 24.06 -4.93 -11.92
C GLY A 92 23.05 -3.84 -11.60
N LEU A 93 21.74 -4.12 -11.68
CA LEU A 93 20.68 -3.19 -11.26
C LEU A 93 19.64 -3.90 -10.36
N PRO A 94 19.82 -3.88 -9.02
CA PRO A 94 19.07 -4.72 -8.08
C PRO A 94 17.75 -4.06 -7.60
N TYR A 95 16.98 -3.47 -8.52
CA TYR A 95 15.75 -2.73 -8.20
C TYR A 95 14.49 -3.43 -8.72
N ASP A 96 13.32 -3.02 -8.25
CA ASP A 96 12.04 -3.55 -8.75
C ASP A 96 11.74 -2.92 -10.13
N LEU A 97 12.21 -3.58 -11.19
CA LEU A 97 12.15 -3.05 -12.54
C LEU A 97 10.76 -3.24 -13.13
N ARG A 98 10.26 -2.22 -13.81
CA ARG A 98 8.91 -2.20 -14.39
C ARG A 98 8.92 -2.28 -15.90
N ASP A 99 9.87 -1.59 -16.51
CA ASP A 99 9.99 -1.53 -17.96
C ASP A 99 11.43 -1.20 -18.37
N MET A 100 11.80 -1.50 -19.61
CA MET A 100 13.08 -1.09 -20.16
C MET A 100 13.01 -0.96 -21.68
N ASP A 101 13.76 0.00 -22.22
CA ASP A 101 13.92 0.14 -23.66
C ASP A 101 15.28 0.77 -24.02
N ARG A 102 15.72 0.58 -25.26
CA ARG A 102 17.01 1.08 -25.75
C ARG A 102 16.86 2.40 -26.48
N LEU A 103 17.66 3.38 -26.10
CA LEU A 103 17.82 4.59 -26.90
C LEU A 103 18.42 4.25 -28.28
N GLN A 104 18.25 5.14 -29.26
CA GLN A 104 18.91 5.02 -30.56
C GLN A 104 20.45 4.92 -30.42
N SER A 105 21.01 5.51 -29.37
CA SER A 105 22.43 5.38 -28.99
C SER A 105 22.86 3.97 -28.53
N GLY A 106 21.94 3.01 -28.42
CA GLY A 106 22.18 1.66 -27.89
C GLY A 106 22.14 1.54 -26.36
N ARG A 107 22.22 2.67 -25.65
CA ARG A 107 22.11 2.75 -24.18
C ARG A 107 20.75 2.25 -23.69
N LEU A 108 20.75 1.53 -22.58
CA LEU A 108 19.54 0.98 -21.98
C LEU A 108 18.93 1.95 -20.96
N LEU A 109 17.67 2.32 -21.16
CA LEU A 109 16.85 3.08 -20.22
C LEU A 109 15.95 2.10 -19.47
N VAL A 110 15.87 2.24 -18.16
CA VAL A 110 15.10 1.35 -17.29
C VAL A 110 14.21 2.17 -16.37
N ALA A 111 12.93 1.81 -16.33
CA ALA A 111 11.96 2.29 -15.35
C ALA A 111 11.88 1.30 -14.19
N SER A 112 11.89 1.83 -12.97
CA SER A 112 11.81 1.04 -11.75
C SER A 112 11.00 1.75 -10.68
N LYS A 113 10.71 1.04 -9.59
CA LYS A 113 10.06 1.61 -8.41
C LYS A 113 10.90 2.70 -7.72
N GLU A 114 12.22 2.64 -7.85
CA GLU A 114 13.15 3.55 -7.18
C GLU A 114 13.64 4.71 -8.07
N GLY A 115 13.36 4.67 -9.37
CA GLY A 115 13.70 5.76 -10.30
C GLY A 115 13.82 5.34 -11.77
N LEU A 116 14.22 6.31 -12.59
CA LEU A 116 14.68 6.11 -13.95
C LEU A 116 16.20 5.95 -13.97
N PHE A 117 16.68 4.94 -14.67
CA PHE A 117 18.11 4.64 -14.78
C PHE A 117 18.53 4.54 -16.24
N LEU A 118 19.69 5.10 -16.55
CA LEU A 118 20.30 5.02 -17.87
C LEU A 118 21.67 4.37 -17.78
N GLN A 119 21.88 3.35 -18.61
CA GLN A 119 23.16 2.70 -18.73
C GLN A 119 24.10 3.56 -19.57
N SER A 120 25.27 3.85 -19.03
CA SER A 120 26.39 4.45 -19.77
C SER A 120 26.98 3.45 -20.77
N ALA A 121 27.76 3.94 -21.74
CA ALA A 121 28.44 3.08 -22.71
C ALA A 121 29.41 2.06 -22.06
N GLY A 122 29.94 2.36 -20.87
CA GLY A 122 30.77 1.45 -20.09
C GLY A 122 30.01 0.48 -19.19
N GLY A 123 28.68 0.41 -19.32
CA GLY A 123 27.83 -0.50 -18.54
C GLY A 123 27.44 0.02 -17.15
N ALA A 124 28.02 1.12 -16.66
CA ALA A 124 27.67 1.72 -15.38
C ALA A 124 26.29 2.40 -15.44
N TRP A 125 25.53 2.31 -14.35
CA TRP A 125 24.19 2.88 -14.23
C TRP A 125 24.20 4.28 -13.63
N GLY A 126 23.55 5.23 -14.30
CA GLY A 126 23.26 6.57 -13.77
C GLY A 126 21.76 6.74 -13.50
N LYS A 127 21.39 7.19 -12.31
CA LYS A 127 20.00 7.56 -12.01
C LYS A 127 19.68 8.92 -12.62
N LEU A 128 18.61 8.98 -13.41
CA LEU A 128 18.14 10.21 -14.07
C LEU A 128 17.10 10.96 -13.24
N ALA A 129 16.22 10.22 -12.55
CA ALA A 129 15.16 10.77 -11.73
C ALA A 129 14.79 9.78 -10.61
N ASP A 130 14.41 10.30 -9.45
CA ASP A 130 13.80 9.53 -8.37
C ASP A 130 12.29 9.41 -8.59
N GLY A 131 11.71 8.29 -8.18
CA GLY A 131 10.26 8.07 -8.23
C GLY A 131 9.88 6.67 -8.67
N ASP A 132 8.58 6.36 -8.56
CA ASP A 132 8.03 5.09 -9.02
C ASP A 132 7.60 5.18 -10.49
N PHE A 133 8.44 4.67 -11.40
CA PHE A 133 8.21 4.70 -12.83
C PHE A 133 7.67 3.36 -13.34
N ARG A 134 6.56 3.40 -14.07
CA ARG A 134 5.78 2.21 -14.45
C ARG A 134 6.01 1.73 -15.87
N SER A 135 6.16 2.65 -16.81
CA SER A 135 6.32 2.29 -18.22
C SER A 135 7.19 3.29 -18.96
N LEU A 136 7.76 2.83 -20.06
CA LEU A 136 8.47 3.62 -21.05
C LEU A 136 7.73 3.50 -22.39
N SER A 137 7.59 4.62 -23.11
CA SER A 137 7.08 4.65 -24.47
C SER A 137 7.98 5.52 -25.32
N ARG A 138 8.27 5.11 -26.55
CA ARG A 138 9.01 5.95 -27.49
C ARG A 138 8.16 7.13 -27.95
N GLU A 139 8.78 8.30 -28.05
CA GLU A 139 8.18 9.49 -28.64
C GLU A 139 9.24 10.26 -29.44
N GLY A 140 9.11 10.23 -30.77
CA GLY A 140 10.15 10.76 -31.66
C GLY A 140 11.51 10.15 -31.37
N ASP A 141 12.50 10.99 -31.08
CA ASP A 141 13.85 10.56 -30.71
C ASP A 141 14.00 10.29 -29.19
N GLY A 142 13.01 10.68 -28.37
CA GLY A 142 13.02 10.52 -26.93
C GLY A 142 12.14 9.38 -26.43
N PHE A 143 11.89 9.43 -25.11
CA PHE A 143 10.98 8.54 -24.41
C PHE A 143 10.06 9.35 -23.51
N LEU A 144 8.82 8.88 -23.41
CA LEU A 144 7.92 9.20 -22.32
C LEU A 144 8.04 8.12 -21.25
N ALA A 145 8.29 8.53 -20.02
CA ALA A 145 8.28 7.68 -18.85
C ALA A 145 7.08 8.05 -17.98
N THR A 146 6.29 7.07 -17.56
CA THR A 146 5.13 7.31 -16.70
C THR A 146 5.48 7.04 -15.24
N SER A 147 5.08 7.94 -14.35
CA SER A 147 5.12 7.74 -12.91
C SER A 147 3.71 7.81 -12.32
N ASP A 148 3.57 7.55 -11.03
CA ASP A 148 2.30 7.70 -10.31
C ASP A 148 1.73 9.13 -10.38
N GLU A 149 2.57 10.14 -10.52
CA GLU A 149 2.17 11.55 -10.41
C GLU A 149 2.13 12.27 -11.75
N MET A 150 3.02 11.92 -12.68
CA MET A 150 3.16 12.62 -13.95
C MET A 150 3.89 11.81 -15.02
N VAL A 151 3.81 12.31 -16.25
CA VAL A 151 4.62 11.87 -17.37
C VAL A 151 5.93 12.64 -17.38
N TRP A 152 7.02 11.98 -17.74
CA TRP A 152 8.35 12.55 -17.88
C TRP A 152 8.83 12.37 -19.31
N HIS A 153 9.44 13.40 -19.88
CA HIS A 153 10.13 13.29 -21.16
C HIS A 153 11.63 13.04 -20.91
N VAL A 154 12.16 11.99 -21.52
CA VAL A 154 13.57 11.61 -21.50
C VAL A 154 14.13 11.82 -22.90
N SER A 155 15.01 12.80 -23.03
CA SER A 155 15.67 13.12 -24.31
C SER A 155 16.68 12.04 -24.73
N VAL A 156 17.09 12.05 -26.02
CA VAL A 156 18.20 11.24 -26.57
C VAL A 156 19.49 11.32 -25.77
N ASN A 157 19.73 12.47 -25.13
CA ASN A 157 20.94 12.71 -24.35
C ASN A 157 20.85 12.12 -22.94
N GLY A 158 19.68 11.61 -22.54
CA GLY A 158 19.44 11.06 -21.21
C GLY A 158 19.03 12.10 -20.18
N ILE A 159 18.56 13.27 -20.59
CA ILE A 159 18.00 14.26 -19.68
C ILE A 159 16.51 13.94 -19.49
N ALA A 160 16.11 13.62 -18.26
CA ALA A 160 14.72 13.42 -17.85
C ALA A 160 14.13 14.72 -17.27
N ARG A 161 12.93 15.10 -17.71
CA ARG A 161 12.20 16.26 -17.18
C ARG A 161 10.71 15.95 -17.03
N PRO A 162 10.05 16.45 -15.98
CA PRO A 162 8.61 16.27 -15.84
C PRO A 162 7.89 17.06 -16.94
N ASP A 163 6.95 16.42 -17.62
CA ASP A 163 6.16 17.03 -18.67
C ASP A 163 4.75 17.35 -18.15
N LYS A 164 4.53 18.63 -17.86
CA LYS A 164 3.25 19.15 -17.37
C LYS A 164 2.20 19.28 -18.47
N THR A 165 2.59 19.17 -19.74
CA THR A 165 1.66 19.37 -20.87
C THR A 165 0.64 18.24 -20.96
N PHE A 166 0.97 17.04 -20.47
CA PHE A 166 0.04 15.90 -20.42
C PHE A 166 -1.10 16.08 -19.42
N ALA A 167 -0.96 16.94 -18.40
CA ALA A 167 -1.98 17.10 -17.36
C ALA A 167 -3.26 17.73 -17.92
N ALA A 168 -3.15 18.77 -18.76
CA ALA A 168 -4.31 19.54 -19.21
C ALA A 168 -5.26 18.74 -20.14
N PRO A 169 -4.78 18.00 -21.16
CA PRO A 169 -5.65 17.16 -21.99
C PRO A 169 -6.30 16.01 -21.21
N LEU A 170 -5.56 15.41 -20.25
CA LEU A 170 -6.10 14.35 -19.40
C LEU A 170 -7.21 14.90 -18.49
N MET A 171 -6.99 16.05 -17.85
CA MET A 171 -8.02 16.72 -17.05
C MET A 171 -9.24 17.06 -17.89
N ALA A 172 -9.05 17.64 -19.08
CA ALA A 172 -10.17 17.94 -19.99
C ALA A 172 -10.94 16.68 -20.42
N GLY A 173 -10.25 15.56 -20.66
CA GLY A 173 -10.89 14.27 -20.93
C GLY A 173 -11.66 13.72 -19.73
N MET A 174 -11.10 13.86 -18.51
CA MET A 174 -11.78 13.47 -17.27
C MET A 174 -13.04 14.30 -17.05
N ASP A 175 -12.98 15.62 -17.25
CA ASP A 175 -14.13 16.54 -17.15
C ASP A 175 -15.20 16.23 -18.21
N ALA A 176 -14.79 15.74 -19.38
CA ALA A 176 -15.69 15.28 -20.43
C ALA A 176 -16.29 13.88 -20.19
N GLY A 177 -16.06 13.28 -19.01
CA GLY A 177 -16.62 11.99 -18.63
C GLY A 177 -15.83 10.77 -19.11
N ALA A 178 -14.60 10.94 -19.60
CA ALA A 178 -13.71 9.83 -19.95
C ALA A 178 -13.00 9.22 -18.71
N ALA A 179 -13.23 9.76 -17.52
CA ALA A 179 -12.86 9.08 -16.29
C ALA A 179 -13.61 7.72 -16.24
N PRO A 180 -12.95 6.60 -15.88
CA PRO A 180 -13.66 5.32 -15.73
C PRO A 180 -14.77 5.42 -14.62
N ALA A 181 -15.57 4.40 -14.24
CA ALA A 181 -16.60 4.39 -13.11
C ALA A 181 -16.30 3.77 -11.68
N TYR A 182 -16.25 4.54 -10.57
CA TYR A 182 -15.64 4.28 -9.23
C TYR A 182 -16.34 3.07 -8.67
N THR A 183 -15.57 2.01 -8.49
CA THR A 183 -16.15 0.78 -7.98
C THR A 183 -16.49 0.97 -6.52
N LEU A 184 -17.52 0.25 -6.07
CA LEU A 184 -17.78 0.08 -4.64
C LEU A 184 -16.53 -0.43 -3.91
N GLU A 185 -15.74 -1.30 -4.55
CA GLU A 185 -14.45 -1.77 -4.02
C GLU A 185 -13.48 -0.62 -3.72
N LYS A 186 -13.32 0.34 -4.65
CA LYS A 186 -12.43 1.49 -4.45
C LYS A 186 -12.93 2.41 -3.35
N LEU A 187 -14.24 2.66 -3.28
CA LEU A 187 -14.84 3.41 -2.18
C LEU A 187 -14.57 2.73 -0.83
N VAL A 188 -14.82 1.42 -0.75
CA VAL A 188 -14.61 0.63 0.46
C VAL A 188 -13.13 0.68 0.87
N MET A 189 -12.21 0.57 -0.08
CA MET A 189 -10.77 0.64 0.18
C MET A 189 -10.33 2.04 0.65
N ASP A 190 -10.82 3.10 0.00
CA ASP A 190 -10.49 4.48 0.37
C ASP A 190 -11.10 4.86 1.72
N LEU A 191 -12.27 4.32 2.05
CA LEU A 191 -12.90 4.49 3.36
C LEU A 191 -12.15 3.69 4.45
N HIS A 192 -11.70 2.48 4.13
CA HIS A 192 -10.90 1.63 5.03
C HIS A 192 -9.55 2.29 5.38
N THR A 193 -8.84 2.78 4.36
CA THR A 193 -7.52 3.41 4.49
C THR A 193 -7.61 4.85 5.00
N GLY A 194 -8.79 5.47 4.98
CA GLY A 194 -8.98 6.87 5.36
C GLY A 194 -8.68 7.87 4.25
N LYS A 195 -8.27 7.41 3.05
CA LYS A 195 -8.08 8.25 1.86
C LYS A 195 -9.32 9.04 1.49
N PHE A 196 -10.51 8.50 1.75
CA PHE A 196 -11.77 9.20 1.50
C PHE A 196 -11.91 10.49 2.32
N PHE A 197 -11.40 10.51 3.56
CA PHE A 197 -11.54 11.66 4.46
C PHE A 197 -10.34 12.61 4.40
N PHE A 198 -9.13 12.04 4.32
CA PHE A 198 -7.87 12.78 4.51
C PHE A 198 -7.02 12.87 3.22
N GLY A 199 -7.40 12.15 2.16
CA GLY A 199 -6.60 12.01 0.95
C GLY A 199 -5.37 11.12 1.17
N LYS A 200 -4.63 10.85 0.09
CA LYS A 200 -3.43 10.00 0.11
C LYS A 200 -2.33 10.53 1.04
N THR A 201 -2.16 11.85 1.12
CA THR A 201 -1.07 12.48 1.90
C THR A 201 -1.23 12.31 3.41
N TRP A 202 -2.46 12.22 3.91
CA TRP A 202 -2.76 12.23 5.34
C TRP A 202 -3.44 10.95 5.83
N GLU A 203 -3.43 9.88 5.02
CA GLU A 203 -4.01 8.58 5.39
C GLU A 203 -3.38 7.98 6.67
N TRP A 204 -2.11 8.29 6.93
CA TRP A 204 -1.38 7.84 8.13
C TRP A 204 -2.05 8.31 9.42
N ILE A 205 -2.68 9.50 9.44
CA ILE A 205 -3.39 10.01 10.62
C ILE A 205 -4.56 9.08 10.96
N TRP A 206 -5.30 8.62 9.95
CA TRP A 206 -6.42 7.71 10.14
C TRP A 206 -5.95 6.35 10.68
N ILE A 207 -4.90 5.81 10.09
CA ILE A 207 -4.30 4.52 10.50
C ILE A 207 -3.81 4.60 11.95
N ASP A 208 -3.05 5.63 12.30
CA ASP A 208 -2.51 5.81 13.64
C ASP A 208 -3.61 6.06 14.68
N LEU A 209 -4.64 6.84 14.31
CA LEU A 209 -5.79 7.10 15.17
C LEU A 209 -6.54 5.80 15.48
N VAL A 210 -6.90 5.02 14.46
CA VAL A 210 -7.64 3.77 14.65
C VAL A 210 -6.77 2.71 15.34
N GLY A 211 -5.53 2.52 14.89
CA GLY A 211 -4.59 1.55 15.46
C GLY A 211 -4.24 1.87 16.91
N GLY A 212 -3.90 3.13 17.20
CA GLY A 212 -3.63 3.61 18.56
C GLY A 212 -4.84 3.44 19.48
N THR A 213 -6.06 3.65 18.96
CA THR A 213 -7.30 3.38 19.71
C THR A 213 -7.45 1.91 20.05
N MET A 214 -7.24 1.00 19.08
CA MET A 214 -7.36 -0.44 19.35
C MET A 214 -6.34 -0.91 20.40
N VAL A 215 -5.10 -0.42 20.32
CA VAL A 215 -4.07 -0.71 21.35
C VAL A 215 -4.51 -0.18 22.71
N LEU A 216 -4.96 1.08 22.78
CA LEU A 216 -5.43 1.69 24.03
C LEU A 216 -6.60 0.92 24.63
N LEU A 217 -7.62 0.59 23.84
CA LEU A 217 -8.79 -0.17 24.31
C LEU A 217 -8.42 -1.60 24.74
N GLY A 218 -7.54 -2.27 23.99
CA GLY A 218 -7.04 -3.60 24.34
C GLY A 218 -6.29 -3.61 25.67
N VAL A 219 -5.32 -2.69 25.84
CA VAL A 219 -4.53 -2.58 27.08
C VAL A 219 -5.41 -2.21 28.27
N THR A 220 -6.26 -1.18 28.11
CA THR A 220 -7.15 -0.73 29.20
C THR A 220 -8.18 -1.79 29.57
N GLY A 221 -8.72 -2.53 28.59
CA GLY A 221 -9.60 -3.68 28.80
C GLY A 221 -8.94 -4.79 29.62
N ILE A 222 -7.72 -5.20 29.25
CA ILE A 222 -6.95 -6.22 29.99
C ILE A 222 -6.68 -5.77 31.45
N VAL A 223 -6.28 -4.50 31.64
CA VAL A 223 -6.02 -3.95 32.97
C VAL A 223 -7.30 -3.93 33.81
N MET A 224 -8.42 -3.50 33.25
CA MET A 224 -9.71 -3.48 33.94
C MET A 224 -10.19 -4.88 34.29
N TRP A 225 -10.05 -5.85 33.38
CA TRP A 225 -10.37 -7.26 33.62
C TRP A 225 -9.55 -7.84 34.77
N ARG A 226 -8.21 -7.68 34.75
CA ARG A 226 -7.33 -8.14 35.83
C ARG A 226 -7.69 -7.52 37.19
N ARG A 227 -8.06 -6.23 37.21
CA ARG A 227 -8.51 -5.55 38.44
C ARG A 227 -9.84 -6.09 38.94
N SER A 228 -10.77 -6.38 38.04
CA SER A 228 -12.07 -6.99 38.36
C SER A 228 -11.90 -8.38 38.97
N GLU A 229 -11.06 -9.22 38.37
CA GLU A 229 -10.78 -10.57 38.88
C GLU A 229 -10.13 -10.54 40.27
N LYS A 230 -9.14 -9.66 40.49
CA LYS A 230 -8.55 -9.46 41.83
C LYS A 230 -9.59 -8.99 42.86
N ALA A 231 -10.53 -8.13 42.47
CA ALA A 231 -11.59 -7.66 43.37
C ALA A 231 -12.57 -8.79 43.72
N LYS A 232 -12.98 -9.62 42.74
CA LYS A 232 -13.84 -10.80 42.97
C LYS A 232 -13.16 -11.80 43.91
N ALA A 233 -11.88 -12.09 43.70
CA ALA A 233 -11.12 -13.00 44.57
C ALA A 233 -11.07 -12.52 46.03
N ARG A 234 -10.84 -11.21 46.25
CA ARG A 234 -10.87 -10.61 47.59
C ARG A 234 -12.24 -10.69 48.25
N GLN A 235 -13.31 -10.45 47.50
CA GLN A 235 -14.67 -10.57 48.00
C GLN A 235 -15.02 -12.03 48.37
N ALA A 236 -14.55 -13.00 47.58
CA ALA A 236 -14.72 -14.42 47.89
C ALA A 236 -13.99 -14.80 49.18
N GLN A 237 -12.73 -14.35 49.36
CA GLN A 237 -11.97 -14.57 50.60
C GLN A 237 -12.65 -13.91 51.81
N ALA A 238 -13.14 -12.68 51.67
CA ALA A 238 -13.84 -11.97 52.75
C ALA A 238 -15.14 -12.68 53.18
N LYS A 239 -15.84 -13.35 52.26
CA LYS A 239 -17.02 -14.17 52.59
C LYS A 239 -16.68 -15.47 53.32
N LEU A 240 -15.52 -16.05 53.05
CA LEU A 240 -15.04 -17.28 53.68
C LEU A 240 -14.33 -17.04 55.03
N ALA A 241 -13.87 -15.82 55.29
CA ALA A 241 -13.29 -15.47 56.58
C ALA A 241 -14.36 -15.70 57.67
N PRO A 242 -14.10 -16.58 58.66
CA PRO A 242 -15.07 -16.86 59.71
C PRO A 242 -15.44 -15.53 60.37
N ARG A 243 -16.75 -15.26 60.50
CA ARG A 243 -17.23 -14.21 61.39
C ARG A 243 -16.61 -14.52 62.73
N ARG A 244 -15.57 -13.78 63.13
CA ARG A 244 -15.09 -13.79 64.49
C ARG A 244 -16.32 -13.54 65.34
N SER A 245 -16.81 -14.61 65.95
CA SER A 245 -17.83 -14.57 66.98
C SER A 245 -17.42 -13.42 67.89
N ALA A 246 -18.28 -12.41 68.01
CA ALA A 246 -18.14 -11.38 69.01
C ALA A 246 -18.08 -12.15 70.34
N ALA A 247 -16.85 -12.35 70.83
CA ALA A 247 -16.60 -13.05 72.06
C ALA A 247 -17.41 -12.34 73.14
N ALA A 248 -18.19 -13.15 73.85
CA ALA A 248 -19.11 -12.75 74.89
C ALA A 248 -18.51 -11.65 75.77
N VAL A 249 -19.23 -10.54 75.88
CA VAL A 249 -19.02 -9.57 76.96
C VAL A 249 -19.29 -10.34 78.25
N PRO A 250 -18.30 -10.52 79.16
CA PRO A 250 -18.59 -11.09 80.47
C PRO A 250 -19.50 -10.11 81.21
N ALA A 251 -20.61 -10.62 81.73
CA ALA A 251 -21.49 -9.87 82.61
C ALA A 251 -20.80 -9.73 83.97
N GLU A 252 -20.64 -8.49 84.42
CA GLU A 252 -20.46 -8.14 85.85
C GLU A 252 -21.81 -7.63 86.40
#